data_AF-A0A956XSY6-F1
#
_entry.id   AF-A0A956XSY6-F1
#
_cell.length_a   1.000
_cell.length_b   1.000
_cell.length_c   1.000
_cell.angle_alpha   90.00
_cell.angle_beta   90.00
_cell.angle_gamma   90.00
#
_symmetry.space_group_name_H-M   'P 1'
#
loop_
_entity.id
_entity.type
_entity.pdbx_description
1 polymer ?
#
loop_
_entity_poly.entity_id
_entity_poly.type
_entity_poly.pdbx_seq_one_letter_code
_entity_poly.pdbx_strand_id
1 'polypeptide(L)'
;MNRLTDIAADTDISARTDNILVVKLGGGEGLDLTAACADLAEIALTRPLVIVHGVSGMMARMSAERGLPVETLTSPSGHSSRYTPPATRDLFVEASTAVNRQIVTELRQHGIYTVGLTDTVPVQGTRKDAIRAVVNGRIRVVRDDYSGSIDSVNASCIW
;
A
#
# COMPACT_ATOMS: atom_id res chain seq x y z
N MET A 1 -23.15 -11.75 -40.43
CA MET A 1 -22.62 -12.90 -39.68
C MET A 1 -21.38 -12.41 -38.94
N ASN A 2 -21.52 -12.03 -37.67
CA ASN A 2 -20.40 -11.61 -36.83
C ASN A 2 -20.76 -11.91 -35.37
N ARG A 3 -20.18 -12.97 -34.80
CA ARG A 3 -20.06 -13.19 -33.37
C ARG A 3 -18.70 -13.82 -33.12
N LEU A 4 -17.72 -12.97 -32.85
CA LEU A 4 -16.46 -13.34 -32.22
C LEU A 4 -16.19 -12.23 -31.21
N THR A 5 -16.64 -12.44 -29.98
CA THR A 5 -16.08 -11.91 -28.72
C THR A 5 -16.99 -12.44 -27.60
N ASP A 6 -16.87 -13.72 -27.28
CA ASP A 6 -17.33 -14.23 -25.99
C ASP A 6 -16.12 -14.43 -25.09
N ILE A 7 -16.25 -13.83 -23.92
CA ILE A 7 -15.29 -13.63 -22.85
C ILE A 7 -14.95 -14.98 -22.22
N ALA A 8 -13.72 -15.45 -22.39
CA ALA A 8 -13.19 -16.63 -21.71
C ALA A 8 -12.17 -16.29 -20.59
N ALA A 9 -12.07 -15.00 -20.20
CA ALA A 9 -11.08 -14.54 -19.23
C ALA A 9 -11.56 -14.54 -17.76
N ASP A 10 -12.88 -14.66 -17.51
CA ASP A 10 -13.45 -14.36 -16.19
C ASP A 10 -13.55 -15.58 -15.26
N THR A 11 -13.73 -16.79 -15.82
CA THR A 11 -13.93 -18.01 -15.02
C THR A 11 -12.62 -18.58 -14.45
N ASP A 12 -11.49 -18.35 -15.11
CA ASP A 12 -10.16 -18.84 -14.68
C ASP A 12 -9.55 -17.98 -13.55
N ILE A 13 -9.83 -16.67 -13.54
CA ILE A 13 -9.36 -15.78 -12.45
C ILE A 13 -10.08 -16.11 -11.14
N SER A 14 -11.40 -16.29 -11.17
CA SER A 14 -12.21 -16.62 -9.97
C SER A 14 -11.69 -17.88 -9.27
N ALA A 15 -11.47 -18.96 -10.01
CA ALA A 15 -10.98 -20.22 -9.46
C ALA A 15 -9.54 -20.13 -8.90
N ARG A 16 -8.70 -19.26 -9.48
CA ARG A 16 -7.35 -18.96 -8.96
C ARG A 16 -7.38 -18.11 -7.70
N THR A 17 -8.37 -17.22 -7.57
CA THR A 17 -8.46 -16.30 -6.43
C THR A 17 -9.04 -16.93 -5.17
N ASP A 18 -9.85 -17.99 -5.27
CA ASP A 18 -10.53 -18.61 -4.13
C ASP A 18 -9.57 -19.18 -3.07
N ASN A 19 -8.32 -19.49 -3.45
CA ASN A 19 -7.29 -20.00 -2.54
C ASN A 19 -6.22 -18.96 -2.19
N ILE A 20 -6.34 -17.68 -2.57
CA ILE A 20 -5.35 -16.66 -2.19
C ILE A 20 -5.57 -16.26 -0.73
N LEU A 21 -4.48 -16.06 0.02
CA LEU A 21 -4.54 -15.33 1.28
C LEU A 21 -3.92 -13.95 1.11
N VAL A 22 -4.70 -12.92 1.41
CA VAL A 22 -4.22 -11.53 1.45
C VAL A 22 -3.86 -11.19 2.90
N VAL A 23 -2.59 -10.83 3.15
CA VAL A 23 -2.12 -10.46 4.48
C VAL A 23 -1.72 -8.99 4.50
N LYS A 24 -2.30 -8.22 5.42
CA LYS A 24 -1.89 -6.85 5.69
C LYS A 24 -0.85 -6.84 6.81
N LEU A 25 0.43 -6.72 6.45
CA LEU A 25 1.49 -6.44 7.41
C LEU A 25 1.38 -4.99 7.89
N GLY A 26 1.45 -4.80 9.20
CA GLY A 26 1.54 -3.47 9.81
C GLY A 26 2.74 -2.69 9.30
N GLY A 27 2.77 -1.39 9.57
CA GLY A 27 3.94 -0.55 9.26
C GLY A 27 4.59 0.06 10.47
N GLY A 28 4.12 -0.24 11.69
CA GLY A 28 4.60 0.40 12.93
C GLY A 28 5.95 -0.14 13.38
N GLU A 29 6.61 0.57 14.30
CA GLU A 29 7.92 0.17 14.85
C GLU A 29 7.90 -1.14 15.63
N GLY A 30 6.73 -1.58 16.11
CA GLY A 30 6.56 -2.83 16.85
C GLY A 30 6.38 -4.08 15.98
N LEU A 31 6.45 -3.98 14.65
CA LEU A 31 6.39 -5.16 13.78
C LEU A 31 7.75 -5.85 13.76
N ASP A 32 7.82 -7.08 14.27
CA ASP A 32 8.93 -7.98 14.00
C ASP A 32 8.80 -8.51 12.57
N LEU A 33 9.52 -7.88 11.65
CA LEU A 33 9.43 -8.18 10.22
C LEU A 33 9.98 -9.56 9.90
N THR A 34 11.06 -9.97 10.56
CA THR A 34 11.71 -11.27 10.33
C THR A 34 10.81 -12.40 10.80
N ALA A 35 10.27 -12.32 12.02
CA ALA A 35 9.32 -13.33 12.50
C ALA A 35 8.07 -13.41 11.62
N ALA A 36 7.51 -12.26 11.22
CA ALA A 36 6.36 -12.23 10.33
C ALA A 36 6.65 -12.83 8.95
N CYS A 37 7.84 -12.58 8.38
CA CYS A 37 8.21 -13.16 7.09
C CYS A 37 8.48 -14.67 7.18
N ALA A 38 9.02 -15.17 8.30
CA ALA A 38 9.17 -16.60 8.54
C ALA A 38 7.80 -17.31 8.55
N ASP A 39 6.82 -16.78 9.29
CA ASP A 39 5.46 -17.33 9.31
C ASP A 39 4.79 -17.29 7.93
N LEU A 40 4.96 -16.18 7.21
CA LEU A 40 4.42 -16.05 5.85
C LEU A 40 5.10 -16.98 4.85
N ALA A 41 6.40 -17.27 5.03
CA ALA A 41 7.11 -18.20 4.17
C ALA A 41 6.54 -19.62 4.29
N GLU A 42 6.26 -20.09 5.52
CA GLU A 42 5.62 -21.39 5.74
C GLU A 42 4.24 -21.49 5.08
N ILE A 43 3.44 -20.41 5.15
CA ILE A 43 2.13 -20.37 4.50
C ILE A 43 2.29 -20.41 2.96
N ALA A 44 3.27 -19.67 2.43
CA ALA A 44 3.53 -19.58 0.98
C ALA A 44 3.86 -20.94 0.33
N LEU A 45 4.34 -21.91 1.11
CA LEU A 45 4.61 -23.27 0.61
C LEU A 45 3.35 -24.02 0.19
N THR A 46 2.20 -23.68 0.76
CA THR A 46 0.94 -24.43 0.56
C THR A 46 -0.18 -23.56 -0.01
N ARG A 47 -0.01 -22.23 0.00
CA ARG A 47 -1.06 -21.30 -0.40
C ARG A 47 -0.48 -20.04 -1.06
N PRO A 48 -1.04 -19.58 -2.20
CA PRO A 48 -0.66 -18.30 -2.80
C PRO A 48 -0.90 -17.12 -1.84
N LEU A 49 0.07 -16.20 -1.76
CA LEU A 49 0.02 -15.03 -0.89
C LEU A 49 0.04 -13.73 -1.67
N VAL A 50 -0.76 -12.76 -1.20
CA VAL A 50 -0.61 -11.34 -1.53
C VAL A 50 -0.33 -10.60 -0.23
N ILE A 51 0.83 -9.95 -0.14
CA ILE A 51 1.24 -9.21 1.04
C ILE A 51 1.09 -7.72 0.77
N VAL A 52 0.29 -7.04 1.59
CA VAL A 52 0.17 -5.58 1.60
C VAL A 52 0.87 -5.08 2.85
N HIS A 53 1.73 -4.07 2.75
CA HIS A 53 2.46 -3.55 3.90
C HIS A 53 2.15 -2.08 4.19
N GLY A 54 2.38 -1.66 5.43
CA GLY A 54 2.43 -0.25 5.81
C GLY A 54 3.86 0.27 5.78
N VAL A 55 4.04 1.56 6.09
CA VAL A 55 5.38 2.20 6.13
C VAL A 55 5.54 3.18 7.28
N SER A 56 4.66 3.20 8.28
CA SER A 56 4.61 4.27 9.30
C SER A 56 5.91 4.45 10.10
N GLY A 57 6.57 3.37 10.50
CA GLY A 57 7.85 3.39 11.22
C GLY A 57 8.99 3.83 10.31
N MET A 58 9.02 3.33 9.07
CA MET A 58 9.98 3.81 8.05
C MET A 58 9.81 5.30 7.79
N MET A 59 8.56 5.77 7.66
CA MET A 59 8.23 7.19 7.51
C MET A 59 8.65 8.01 8.72
N ALA A 60 8.42 7.53 9.95
CA ALA A 60 8.84 8.24 11.16
C ALA A 60 10.36 8.44 11.18
N ARG A 61 11.13 7.36 10.96
CA ARG A 61 12.59 7.40 10.86
C ARG A 61 13.07 8.37 9.77
N MET A 62 12.59 8.18 8.55
CA MET A 62 13.02 8.99 7.39
C MET A 62 12.62 10.46 7.50
N SER A 63 11.48 10.76 8.13
CA SER A 63 11.03 12.13 8.37
C SER A 63 11.94 12.82 9.39
N ALA A 64 12.30 12.12 10.48
CA ALA A 64 13.24 12.63 11.48
C ALA A 64 14.62 12.90 10.87
N GLU A 65 15.15 11.97 10.06
CA GLU A 65 16.44 12.12 9.36
C GLU A 65 16.49 13.33 8.43
N ARG A 66 15.35 13.68 7.81
CA ARG A 66 15.25 14.80 6.84
C ARG A 66 14.69 16.09 7.45
N GLY A 67 14.39 16.10 8.74
CA GLY A 67 13.74 17.25 9.39
C GLY A 67 12.36 17.59 8.81
N LEU A 68 11.65 16.61 8.25
CA LEU A 68 10.31 16.81 7.72
C LEU A 68 9.26 16.64 8.83
N PRO A 69 8.35 17.60 9.02
CA PRO A 69 7.34 17.51 10.07
C PRO A 69 6.31 16.41 9.75
N VAL A 70 5.88 15.70 10.79
CA VAL A 70 4.76 14.75 10.71
C VAL A 70 3.49 15.47 11.14
N GLU A 71 2.69 15.86 10.15
CA GLU A 71 1.46 16.61 10.38
C GLU A 71 0.21 15.78 10.08
N THR A 72 -0.90 16.16 10.69
CA THR A 72 -2.19 15.47 10.58
C THR A 72 -3.29 16.49 10.31
N LEU A 73 -4.16 16.20 9.36
CA LEU A 73 -5.37 16.95 9.09
C LEU A 73 -6.55 16.28 9.79
N THR A 74 -7.35 17.08 10.49
CA THR A 74 -8.63 16.62 11.06
C THR A 74 -9.76 17.26 10.28
N SER A 75 -10.61 16.45 9.66
CA SER A 75 -11.81 16.91 8.97
C SER A 75 -12.86 17.48 9.94
N PRO A 76 -13.83 18.29 9.45
CA PRO A 76 -14.94 18.77 10.30
C PRO A 76 -15.79 17.66 10.93
N SER A 77 -15.79 16.45 10.36
CA SER A 77 -16.48 15.27 10.91
C SER A 77 -15.62 14.48 11.91
N GLY A 78 -14.41 14.93 12.23
CA GLY A 78 -13.51 14.29 13.19
C GLY A 78 -12.63 13.19 12.60
N HIS A 79 -12.78 12.83 11.32
CA HIS A 79 -11.84 11.92 10.66
C HIS A 79 -10.46 12.56 10.54
N SER A 80 -9.42 11.81 10.88
CA SER A 80 -8.04 12.25 10.94
C SER A 80 -7.18 11.50 9.93
N SER A 81 -6.36 12.21 9.17
CA SER A 81 -5.46 11.64 8.17
C SER A 81 -4.13 12.39 8.17
N ARG A 82 -3.04 11.71 7.81
CA ARG A 82 -1.75 12.38 7.65
C ARG A 82 -1.84 13.45 6.56
N TYR A 83 -1.28 14.63 6.86
CA TYR A 83 -1.06 15.64 5.82
C TYR A 83 0.11 15.21 4.94
N THR A 84 -0.14 15.10 3.63
CA THR A 84 0.81 14.53 2.67
C THR A 84 1.08 15.51 1.53
N PRO A 85 1.82 16.61 1.77
CA PRO A 85 2.30 17.50 0.72
C PRO A 85 3.34 16.82 -0.18
N PRO A 86 3.75 17.41 -1.32
CA PRO A 86 4.68 16.80 -2.27
C PRO A 86 5.94 16.17 -1.64
N ALA A 87 6.62 16.88 -0.74
CA ALA A 87 7.82 16.36 -0.08
C ALA A 87 7.53 15.10 0.76
N THR A 88 6.40 15.07 1.47
CA THR A 88 5.97 13.91 2.26
C THR A 88 5.50 12.77 1.36
N ARG A 89 4.83 13.06 0.25
CA ARG A 89 4.45 12.07 -0.77
C ARG A 89 5.68 11.37 -1.35
N ASP A 90 6.70 12.13 -1.73
CA ASP A 90 7.91 11.58 -2.31
C ASP A 90 8.66 10.71 -1.30
N LEU A 91 8.65 11.12 -0.03
CA LEU A 91 9.17 10.31 1.07
C LEU A 91 8.36 9.02 1.27
N PHE A 92 7.04 9.05 1.10
CA PHE A 92 6.21 7.84 1.13
C PHE A 92 6.58 6.85 0.05
N VAL A 93 6.83 7.33 -1.17
CA VAL A 93 7.28 6.47 -2.27
C VAL A 93 8.60 5.82 -1.90
N GLU A 94 9.59 6.58 -1.43
CA GLU A 94 10.88 6.05 -1.00
C GLU A 94 10.74 5.02 0.13
N ALA A 95 9.97 5.35 1.18
CA ALA A 95 9.73 4.47 2.31
C ALA A 95 9.02 3.17 1.88
N SER A 96 8.06 3.26 0.95
CA SER A 96 7.35 2.10 0.41
C SER A 96 8.28 1.18 -0.37
N THR A 97 9.14 1.74 -1.22
CA THR A 97 10.13 0.98 -1.97
C THR A 97 11.16 0.33 -1.05
N ALA A 98 11.60 1.01 0.00
CA ALA A 98 12.53 0.47 0.99
C ALA A 98 11.92 -0.72 1.75
N VAL A 99 10.72 -0.57 2.32
CA VAL A 99 10.05 -1.64 3.07
C VAL A 99 9.67 -2.81 2.16
N ASN A 100 9.20 -2.53 0.95
CA ASN A 100 8.89 -3.57 -0.03
C ASN A 100 10.12 -4.44 -0.32
N ARG A 101 11.28 -3.80 -0.55
CA ARG A 101 12.55 -4.51 -0.80
C ARG A 101 12.98 -5.34 0.40
N GLN A 102 12.80 -4.84 1.62
CA GLN A 102 13.10 -5.60 2.85
C GLN A 102 12.27 -6.87 2.92
N ILE A 103 10.95 -6.78 2.74
CA ILE A 103 10.04 -7.94 2.73
C ILE A 103 10.42 -8.94 1.65
N VAL A 104 10.64 -8.47 0.41
CA VAL A 104 11.01 -9.33 -0.72
C VAL A 104 12.34 -10.05 -0.45
N THR A 105 13.31 -9.34 0.12
CA THR A 105 14.62 -9.91 0.45
C THR A 105 14.48 -10.98 1.53
N GLU A 106 13.73 -10.70 2.59
CA GLU A 106 13.50 -11.62 3.70
C GLU A 106 12.82 -12.92 3.23
N LEU A 107 11.70 -12.80 2.51
CA LEU A 107 10.98 -13.97 1.99
C LEU A 107 11.83 -14.81 1.02
N ARG A 108 12.68 -14.17 0.22
CA ARG A 108 13.63 -14.87 -0.66
C ARG A 108 14.72 -15.60 0.12
N GLN A 109 15.14 -15.11 1.29
CA GLN A 109 16.06 -15.85 2.16
C GLN A 109 15.44 -17.16 2.67
N HIS A 110 14.12 -17.20 2.83
CA HIS A 110 13.35 -18.42 3.11
C HIS A 110 13.06 -19.27 1.86
N GLY A 111 13.63 -18.93 0.70
CA GLY A 111 13.45 -19.69 -0.55
C GLY A 111 12.14 -19.43 -1.28
N ILE A 112 11.35 -18.43 -0.87
CA ILE A 112 10.07 -18.11 -1.50
C ILE A 112 10.27 -17.21 -2.71
N TYR A 113 9.77 -17.65 -3.87
CA TYR A 113 9.71 -16.80 -5.06
C TYR A 113 8.77 -15.62 -4.80
N THR A 114 9.35 -14.43 -4.66
CA THR A 114 8.63 -13.22 -4.27
C THR A 114 8.92 -12.09 -5.26
N VAL A 115 7.87 -11.37 -5.68
CA VAL A 115 7.95 -10.21 -6.56
C VAL A 115 7.40 -8.98 -5.82
N GLY A 116 8.17 -7.90 -5.82
CA GLY A 116 7.74 -6.59 -5.30
C GLY A 116 7.09 -5.75 -6.39
N LEU A 117 5.93 -5.15 -6.09
CA LEU A 117 5.15 -4.36 -7.05
C LEU A 117 5.18 -2.86 -6.71
N THR A 118 6.35 -2.22 -6.84
CA THR A 118 6.52 -0.78 -6.61
C THR A 118 6.56 0.03 -7.90
N ASP A 119 6.99 -0.58 -9.01
CA ASP A 119 7.09 0.08 -10.32
C ASP A 119 5.83 -0.14 -11.16
N THR A 120 5.20 -1.31 -11.02
CA THR A 120 3.91 -1.66 -11.66
C THR A 120 2.85 -1.86 -10.58
N VAL A 121 2.45 -0.75 -9.95
CA VAL A 121 1.47 -0.77 -8.86
C VAL A 121 0.08 -1.16 -9.42
N PRO A 122 -0.55 -2.24 -8.93
CA PRO A 122 -1.83 -2.71 -9.45
C PRO A 122 -3.02 -1.88 -8.95
N VAL A 123 -2.82 -0.98 -7.99
CA VAL A 123 -3.88 -0.19 -7.36
C VAL A 123 -3.94 1.20 -7.97
N GLN A 124 -5.15 1.63 -8.34
CA GLN A 124 -5.42 2.99 -8.82
C GLN A 124 -6.42 3.69 -7.91
N GLY A 125 -6.31 5.01 -7.85
CA GLY A 125 -7.15 5.81 -6.98
C GLY A 125 -7.23 7.27 -7.41
N THR A 126 -8.26 7.95 -6.94
CA THR A 126 -8.53 9.35 -7.21
C THR A 126 -8.05 10.20 -6.05
N ARG A 127 -7.20 11.18 -6.37
CA ARG A 127 -6.76 12.21 -5.42
C ARG A 127 -7.93 13.13 -5.06
N LYS A 128 -8.01 13.51 -3.78
CA LYS A 128 -8.94 14.54 -3.31
C LYS A 128 -8.31 15.93 -3.49
N ASP A 129 -8.68 16.65 -4.55
CA ASP A 129 -8.09 17.97 -4.88
C ASP A 129 -8.41 19.10 -3.89
N ALA A 130 -9.41 18.90 -3.03
CA ALA A 130 -9.79 19.84 -1.99
C ALA A 130 -10.27 19.10 -0.74
N ILE A 131 -9.49 19.16 0.33
CA ILE A 131 -9.83 18.57 1.62
C ILE A 131 -10.23 19.68 2.59
N ARG A 132 -11.38 19.53 3.25
CA ARG A 132 -11.75 20.42 4.36
C ARG A 132 -11.08 19.90 5.63
N ALA A 133 -10.29 20.74 6.29
CA ALA A 133 -9.63 20.42 7.54
C ALA A 133 -9.82 21.55 8.56
N VAL A 134 -9.83 21.20 9.85
CA VAL A 134 -9.83 22.15 10.97
C VAL A 134 -8.37 22.51 11.27
N VAL A 135 -8.00 23.76 11.00
CA VAL A 135 -6.66 24.30 11.25
C VAL A 135 -6.81 25.49 12.19
N ASN A 136 -6.17 25.43 13.37
CA ASN A 136 -6.28 26.46 14.41
C ASN A 136 -7.74 26.83 14.74
N GLY A 137 -8.60 25.81 14.89
CA GLY A 137 -10.02 25.97 15.22
C GLY A 137 -10.92 26.47 14.08
N ARG A 138 -10.38 26.67 12.87
CA ARG A 138 -11.16 27.14 11.71
C ARG A 138 -11.15 26.13 10.59
N ILE A 139 -12.27 26.00 9.88
CA ILE A 139 -12.35 25.17 8.68
C ILE A 139 -11.58 25.85 7.54
N ARG A 140 -10.63 25.13 6.96
CA ARG A 140 -9.81 25.52 5.82
C ARG A 140 -9.94 24.49 4.70
N VAL A 141 -9.65 24.92 3.48
CA VAL A 141 -9.51 24.03 2.32
C VAL A 141 -8.03 23.84 2.06
N VAL A 142 -7.58 22.59 2.12
CA VAL A 142 -6.22 22.14 1.80
C VAL A 142 -6.23 21.58 0.38
N ARG A 143 -5.30 22.01 -0.47
CA ARG A 143 -5.28 21.69 -1.91
C ARG A 143 -4.00 20.99 -2.38
N ASP A 144 -3.00 20.95 -1.51
CA ASP A 144 -1.68 20.39 -1.74
C ASP A 144 -1.48 19.04 -1.05
N ASP A 145 -2.53 18.48 -0.44
CA ASP A 145 -2.52 17.11 0.07
C ASP A 145 -2.64 16.09 -1.07
N TYR A 146 -1.84 15.03 -1.01
CA TYR A 146 -1.82 13.93 -1.98
C TYR A 146 -2.47 12.65 -1.41
N SER A 147 -3.60 12.80 -0.72
CA SER A 147 -4.43 11.67 -0.28
C SER A 147 -5.65 11.47 -1.18
N GLY A 148 -6.26 10.28 -1.12
CA GLY A 148 -7.33 9.89 -2.04
C GLY A 148 -8.17 8.72 -1.56
N SER A 149 -8.98 8.19 -2.47
CA SER A 149 -9.60 6.86 -2.37
C SER A 149 -8.94 5.90 -3.33
N ILE A 150 -9.01 4.60 -3.03
CA ILE A 150 -8.74 3.55 -4.01
C ILE A 150 -10.02 3.31 -4.80
N ASP A 151 -9.93 3.27 -6.12
CA ASP A 151 -11.09 3.13 -7.00
C ASP A 151 -11.09 1.81 -7.77
N SER A 152 -9.90 1.27 -8.07
CA SER A 152 -9.78 -0.01 -8.79
C SER A 152 -8.47 -0.73 -8.53
N VAL A 153 -8.46 -2.02 -8.85
CA VAL A 153 -7.27 -2.88 -8.82
C VAL A 153 -7.16 -3.61 -10.16
N ASN A 154 -6.02 -3.45 -10.83
CA ASN A 154 -5.67 -4.25 -11.99
C ASN A 154 -4.99 -5.56 -11.55
N ALA A 155 -5.81 -6.60 -11.37
CA ALA A 155 -5.33 -7.92 -10.96
C ALA A 155 -4.47 -8.62 -12.02
N SER A 156 -4.51 -8.21 -13.29
CA SER A 156 -3.73 -8.87 -14.36
C SER A 156 -2.22 -8.65 -14.22
N CYS A 157 -1.79 -7.74 -13.36
CA CYS A 157 -0.37 -7.47 -13.08
C CYS A 157 0.15 -8.22 -11.85
N ILE A 158 -0.69 -9.04 -11.21
CA ILE A 158 -0.36 -9.80 -10.00
C ILE A 158 -0.01 -11.27 -10.34
N TRP A 159 -0.40 -11.75 -11.54
CA TRP A 159 -0.27 -13.15 -11.99
C TRP A 159 0.43 -13.25 -13.34
#